data_AF-A0A942ZBY2-F1
#
_entry.id   AF-A0A942ZBY2-F1
#
_cell.length_a   1.000
_cell.length_b   1.000
_cell.length_c   1.000
_cell.angle_alpha   90.00
_cell.angle_beta   90.00
_cell.angle_gamma   90.00
#
_symmetry.space_group_name_H-M   'P 1'
#
loop_
_entity.id
_entity.type
_entity.pdbx_description
1 polymer ?
#
loop_
_entity_poly.entity_id
_entity_poly.type
_entity_poly.pdbx_seq_one_letter_code
_entity_poly.pdbx_strand_id
1 'polypeptide(L)' 'MKKIIKIFVDIIMTILLFLLTAYHWTGDTIHEYLGFSLFFFFILHHILNFNWYKSLFKGKYSFNRILNTF' A
#
# COMPACT_ATOMS: atom_id res chain seq x y z
N MET A 1 -1.52 15.73 7.59
CA MET A 1 -1.67 14.52 8.44
C MET A 1 -2.03 13.27 7.64
N LYS A 2 -3.16 13.20 6.91
CA LYS A 2 -3.55 12.00 6.12
C LYS A 2 -2.48 11.51 5.12
N LYS A 3 -1.74 12.42 4.46
CA LYS A 3 -0.65 12.06 3.53
C LYS A 3 0.58 11.42 4.22
N ILE A 4 0.93 11.89 5.42
CA ILE A 4 2.08 11.35 6.18
C ILE A 4 1.82 9.90 6.59
N ILE A 5 0.58 9.60 7.04
CA ILE A 5 0.17 8.24 7.39
C ILE A 5 0.24 7.32 6.17
N LYS A 6 -0.22 7.78 5.00
CA LYS A 6 -0.10 7.01 3.74
C LYS A 6 1.35 6.68 3.41
N ILE A 7 2.23 7.68 3.41
CA ILE A 7 3.66 7.48 3.14
C ILE A 7 4.27 6.48 4.13
N PHE A 8 3.92 6.57 5.41
CA PHE A 8 4.43 5.66 6.42
C PHE A 8 3.96 4.22 6.19
N VAL A 9 2.68 4.03 5.85
CA VAL A 9 2.11 2.72 5.47
C VAL A 9 2.81 2.17 4.23
N ASP A 10 3.06 3.01 3.23
CA ASP A 10 3.72 2.60 1.97
C ASP A 10 5.18 2.16 2.21
N ILE A 11 5.91 2.88 3.07
CA ILE A 11 7.26 2.52 3.48
C ILE A 11 7.25 1.17 4.21
N ILE A 12 6.36 0.99 5.18
CA ILE A 12 6.23 -0.29 5.92
C ILE A 12 5.90 -1.44 4.97
N MET A 13 4.98 -1.23 4.02
CA MET A 13 4.63 -2.24 3.02
C MET A 13 5.81 -2.61 2.13
N THR A 14 6.62 -1.63 1.72
CA THR A 14 7.81 -1.87 0.89
C THR A 14 8.84 -2.73 1.63
N ILE A 15 9.06 -2.44 2.91
CA ILE A 15 9.97 -3.22 3.77
C ILE A 15 9.43 -4.64 3.96
N LEU A 16 8.12 -4.79 4.24
CA LEU A 16 7.48 -6.11 4.38
C LEU A 16 7.57 -6.94 3.10
N LEU A 17 7.38 -6.35 1.92
CA LEU A 17 7.53 -7.05 0.64
C LEU A 17 8.96 -7.59 0.44
N PHE A 18 9.97 -6.79 0.78
CA PHE A 18 11.38 -7.24 0.74
C PHE A 18 11.67 -8.35 1.75
N LEU A 19 11.07 -8.29 2.94
CA LEU A 19 11.21 -9.36 3.94
C LEU A 19 10.54 -10.66 3.49
N LEU A 20 9.39 -10.58 2.81
CA LEU A 20 8.75 -11.76 2.23
C LEU A 20 9.63 -12.42 1.17
N THR A 21 10.28 -11.66 0.29
CA THR A 21 11.18 -12.26 -0.71
C THR A 21 12.44 -12.87 -0.07
N ALA A 22 12.81 -12.45 1.15
CA ALA A 22 13.84 -13.08 1.98
C ALA A 22 13.36 -14.35 2.73
N TYR A 23 12.42 -15.10 2.14
CA TYR A 23 11.89 -16.38 2.66
C TYR A 23 13.00 -17.36 3.08
N HIS A 24 14.07 -17.46 2.27
CA HIS A 24 15.18 -18.37 2.53
C HIS A 24 15.87 -18.12 3.89
N TRP A 25 15.77 -16.89 4.43
CA TRP A 25 16.35 -16.52 5.73
C TRP A 25 15.33 -16.48 6.87
N THR A 26 14.04 -16.27 6.58
CA THR A 26 13.00 -16.10 7.59
C THR A 26 12.33 -17.43 7.99
N GLY A 27 12.37 -18.44 7.12
CA GLY A 27 11.70 -19.72 7.37
C GLY A 27 10.17 -19.63 7.30
N ASP A 28 9.52 -20.80 7.24
CA ASP A 28 8.09 -20.92 6.93
C ASP A 28 7.18 -20.13 7.89
N THR A 29 7.35 -20.32 9.19
CA THR A 29 6.46 -19.75 10.20
C THR A 29 6.51 -18.22 10.24
N ILE A 30 7.71 -17.62 10.16
CA ILE A 30 7.86 -16.16 10.18
C ILE A 30 7.34 -15.56 8.87
N HIS A 31 7.58 -16.23 7.74
CA HIS A 31 7.10 -15.79 6.45
C HIS A 31 5.57 -15.74 6.39
N GLU A 32 4.87 -16.72 6.96
CA GLU A 32 3.41 -16.73 7.06
C GLU A 32 2.86 -15.53 7.87
N TYR A 33 3.45 -15.25 9.05
CA TYR A 33 3.05 -14.11 9.87
C TYR A 33 3.33 -12.77 9.16
N LEU A 34 4.46 -12.65 8.47
CA LEU A 34 4.80 -11.47 7.66
C LEU A 34 3.80 -11.28 6.52
N GLY A 35 3.41 -12.36 5.84
CA GLY A 35 2.38 -12.32 4.79
C GLY A 35 1.02 -11.88 5.31
N PHE A 36 0.61 -12.36 6.49
CA PHE A 36 -0.63 -11.93 7.13
C PHE A 36 -0.61 -10.43 7.49
N SER A 37 0.51 -9.96 8.04
CA SER A 37 0.73 -8.53 8.34
C SER A 37 0.67 -7.69 7.06
N LEU A 38 1.36 -8.11 6.00
CA LEU A 38 1.37 -7.45 4.69
C LEU A 38 -0.06 -7.30 4.14
N PHE A 39 -0.87 -8.36 4.21
CA PHE A 39 -2.26 -8.33 3.73
C PHE A 39 -3.10 -7.27 4.45
N PHE A 40 -2.96 -7.17 5.78
CA PHE A 40 -3.65 -6.15 6.57
C PHE A 40 -3.23 -4.73 6.17
N PHE A 41 -1.93 -4.48 6.00
CA PHE A 41 -1.42 -3.18 5.54
C PHE A 41 -1.89 -2.84 4.12
N PHE A 42 -1.99 -3.82 3.21
CA PHE A 42 -2.56 -3.62 1.87
C PHE A 42 -4.01 -3.15 1.91
N ILE A 43 -4.85 -3.74 2.75
CA ILE A 43 -6.25 -3.32 2.92
C ILE A 43 -6.30 -1.89 3.46
N LEU A 44 -5.50 -1.59 4.49
CA LEU A 44 -5.44 -0.26 5.08
C LEU A 44 -5.00 0.79 4.05
N HIS A 45 -3.98 0.49 3.25
CA HIS A 45 -3.55 1.32 2.13
C HIS A 45 -4.68 1.58 1.14
N HIS A 46 -5.41 0.53 0.72
CA HIS A 46 -6.53 0.66 -0.20
C HIS A 46 -7.67 1.53 0.35
N ILE A 47 -8.01 1.38 1.64
CA ILE A 47 -9.02 2.21 2.31
C ILE A 47 -8.55 3.68 2.37
N LEU A 48 -7.29 3.91 2.73
CA LEU A 48 -6.72 5.26 2.74
C LEU A 48 -6.68 5.89 1.34
N ASN A 49 -6.45 5.09 0.30
CA ASN A 49 -6.48 5.48 -1.11
C ASN A 49 -7.85 5.30 -1.77
N PHE A 50 -8.92 5.01 -1.03
CA PHE A 50 -10.26 4.80 -1.58
C PHE A 50 -10.81 6.04 -2.31
N ASN A 51 -10.41 7.23 -1.88
CA ASN A 51 -10.75 8.47 -2.59
C ASN A 51 -10.20 8.49 -4.01
N TRP A 52 -9.06 7.85 -4.29
CA TRP A 52 -8.51 7.70 -5.64
C TRP A 52 -9.39 6.77 -6.49
N TYR A 53 -9.79 5.62 -5.94
CA TYR A 53 -10.73 4.69 -6.59
C TYR A 53 -12.08 5.35 -6.91
N LYS A 54 -12.68 6.08 -5.97
CA LYS A 54 -13.91 6.86 -6.20
C LYS A 54 -13.73 7.94 -7.27
N SER A 55 -12.49 8.41 -7.44
CA SER A 55 -12.13 9.40 -8.43
C SER A 55 -12.01 8.82 -9.85
N LEU A 56 -11.73 7.52 -9.99
CA LEU A 56 -11.68 6.80 -11.27
C LEU A 56 -13.08 6.67 -11.90
N PHE A 57 -14.10 6.49 -11.07
CA PHE A 57 -15.50 6.39 -11.50
C PHE A 57 -16.16 7.74 -11.85
N LYS A 58 -15.51 8.86 -11.52
CA LYS A 58 -15.99 10.20 -11.91
C LYS A 58 -15.34 10.62 -13.22
N GLY A 59 -16.01 10.33 -14.33
CA GLY A 59 -15.62 10.73 -15.68
C GLY A 59 -15.48 12.25 -15.84
N LYS A 60 -14.25 12.75 -15.63
CA LYS A 60 -13.58 13.93 -16.22
C LYS A 60 -12.31 14.20 -15.39
N TYR A 61 -11.16 13.78 -15.92
CA TYR A 61 -9.86 14.06 -15.33
C TYR A 61 -9.43 15.48 -15.71
N SER A 62 -9.54 16.42 -14.78
CA SER A 62 -8.90 17.74 -14.91
C SER A 62 -7.37 17.57 -14.90
N PHE A 63 -6.66 18.33 -15.73
CA PHE A 63 -5.20 18.27 -15.93
C PHE A 63 -4.40 18.34 -14.61
N ASN A 64 -4.89 19.13 -13.64
CA ASN A 64 -4.28 19.24 -12.31
C ASN A 64 -4.37 17.95 -11.46
N ARG A 65 -5.28 17.03 -11.79
CA ARG A 65 -5.37 15.70 -11.14
C ARG A 65 -4.42 14.69 -11.76
N ILE A 66 -4.12 14.79 -13.05
CA ILE A 66 -3.19 13.87 -13.75
C ILE A 66 -1.77 14.01 -13.16
N LEU A 67 -1.33 15.26 -12.94
CA LEU A 67 -0.03 15.58 -12.31
C LEU A 67 0.06 15.24 -10.81
N ASN A 68 -1.08 14.97 -10.14
CA ASN A 68 -1.10 14.47 -8.76
C ASN A 68 -1.35 12.96 -8.68
N THR A 69 -1.56 12.30 -9.84
CA THR A 69 -1.64 10.84 -9.97
C THR A 69 -0.38 10.23 -10.55
N PHE A 70 0.47 11.01 -11.23
CA PHE A 70 1.89 10.72 -11.43
C PHE A 70 2.67 11.09 -10.18
#